data_AF-A0A0C2M6Z1-F1
#
_entry.id   AF-A0A0C2M6Z1-F1
#
_cell.length_a   1.000
_cell.length_b   1.000
_cell.length_c   1.000
_cell.angle_alpha   90.00
_cell.angle_beta   90.00
_cell.angle_gamma   90.00
#
_symmetry.space_group_name_H-M   'P 1'
#
loop_
_entity.id
_entity.type
_entity.pdbx_description
1 polymer ?
#
loop_
_entity_poly.entity_id
_entity_poly.type
_entity_poly.pdbx_seq_one_letter_code
_entity_poly.pdbx_strand_id
1 'polypeptide(L)'
;MWPWRVGLRSPAGCSSKGSGSGRRVVTARGLLSNRQGEQMATSDYTEEFYAKLHDFKFDAFNEEIEDWDNYIGRFELKLKVKGLGDISPRANALKRDLLVSSLTARHFQLLREQVGGDLEALTFQDVCQAMASRYRKKRNPFVKRREFYKCVGGQTKMFDLSRGANQDAG
;
A
#
# COMPACT_ATOMS: atom_id res chain seq x y z
N MET A 1 -7.87 28.87 24.42
CA MET A 1 -9.18 28.62 25.05
C MET A 1 -10.26 28.86 24.01
N TRP A 2 -10.84 27.80 23.46
CA TRP A 2 -11.96 27.85 22.51
C TRP A 2 -13.03 26.86 23.00
N PRO A 3 -14.30 27.27 23.14
CA PRO A 3 -15.32 26.43 23.71
C PRO A 3 -16.00 25.53 22.67
N TRP A 4 -16.13 24.27 23.08
CA TRP A 4 -17.05 23.21 22.69
C TRP A 4 -18.33 23.64 21.97
N ARG A 5 -18.65 22.96 20.86
CA ARG A 5 -20.03 22.85 20.37
C ARG A 5 -20.38 21.39 20.14
N VAL A 6 -21.20 20.89 21.05
CA VAL A 6 -21.84 19.59 21.06
C VAL A 6 -23.05 19.67 20.11
N GLY A 7 -23.12 18.77 19.13
CA GLY A 7 -24.20 18.71 18.15
C GLY A 7 -24.77 17.30 18.05
N LEU A 8 -25.41 16.85 19.13
CA LEU A 8 -26.24 15.64 19.17
C LEU A 8 -27.51 15.85 18.33
N ARG A 9 -27.71 15.01 17.31
CA ARG A 9 -29.05 14.74 16.74
C ARG A 9 -29.15 13.26 16.39
N SER A 10 -29.88 12.52 17.24
CA SER A 10 -30.62 11.31 16.85
C SER A 10 -32.07 11.71 16.52
N PRO A 11 -32.69 11.04 15.54
CA PRO A 11 -33.87 10.25 15.85
C PRO A 11 -33.80 8.87 15.15
N ALA A 12 -33.98 7.78 15.88
CA ALA A 12 -35.27 7.14 16.22
C ALA A 12 -35.82 6.26 15.09
N GLY A 13 -35.95 4.97 15.41
CA GLY A 13 -37.07 4.14 15.00
C GLY A 13 -36.89 3.29 13.75
N CYS A 14 -36.61 2.00 13.94
CA CYS A 14 -37.49 0.99 13.34
C CYS A 14 -37.44 -0.31 14.16
N SER A 15 -38.55 -0.59 14.84
CA SER A 15 -38.88 -1.88 15.41
C SER A 15 -39.20 -2.87 14.29
N SER A 16 -38.65 -4.07 14.36
CA SER A 16 -39.26 -5.25 13.74
C SER A 16 -39.02 -6.45 14.63
N LYS A 17 -40.14 -6.95 15.18
CA LYS A 17 -40.26 -8.15 15.98
C LYS A 17 -40.05 -9.36 15.06
N GLY A 18 -39.10 -10.22 15.41
CA GLY A 18 -38.90 -11.54 14.80
C GLY A 18 -38.83 -12.60 15.89
N SER A 19 -39.98 -13.11 16.30
CA SER A 19 -40.14 -14.25 17.21
C SER A 19 -39.83 -15.54 16.45
N GLY A 20 -38.72 -16.19 16.79
CA GLY A 20 -38.31 -17.49 16.24
C GLY A 20 -37.75 -18.39 17.33
N SER A 21 -38.67 -19.01 18.08
CA SER A 21 -38.37 -20.05 19.06
C SER A 21 -37.85 -21.30 18.33
N GLY A 22 -36.64 -21.72 18.67
CA GLY A 22 -36.00 -22.91 18.10
C GLY A 22 -34.94 -23.46 19.06
N ARG A 23 -35.37 -23.94 20.23
CA ARG A 23 -34.54 -24.77 21.10
C ARG A 23 -34.16 -26.05 20.35
N ARG A 24 -32.87 -26.24 20.08
CA ARG A 24 -32.25 -27.57 20.05
C ARG A 24 -31.00 -27.52 20.91
N VAL A 25 -31.16 -28.04 22.12
CA VAL A 25 -30.06 -28.50 22.96
C VAL A 25 -29.59 -29.79 22.31
N VAL A 26 -28.42 -29.77 21.66
CA VAL A 26 -27.72 -30.99 21.25
C VAL A 26 -26.46 -31.06 22.08
N THR A 27 -26.54 -31.87 23.12
CA THR A 27 -25.42 -32.33 23.93
C THR A 27 -24.56 -33.24 23.05
N ALA A 28 -23.37 -32.79 22.66
CA ALA A 28 -22.33 -33.65 22.11
C ALA A 28 -21.07 -33.47 22.95
N ARG A 29 -20.95 -34.36 23.95
CA ARG A 29 -19.72 -34.64 24.67
C ARG A 29 -18.65 -35.09 23.68
N GLY A 30 -17.46 -34.50 23.83
CA GLY A 30 -16.19 -35.20 23.80
C GLY A 30 -15.71 -35.69 22.43
N LEU A 31 -14.81 -34.92 21.83
CA LEU A 31 -13.56 -35.46 21.31
C LEU A 31 -12.45 -34.46 21.59
N LEU A 32 -11.63 -34.79 22.59
CA LEU A 32 -10.29 -34.23 22.81
C LEU A 32 -9.46 -34.59 21.58
N SER A 33 -9.44 -33.70 20.59
CA SER A 33 -8.56 -33.80 19.44
C SER A 33 -7.25 -33.09 19.79
N ASN A 34 -6.28 -33.90 20.19
CA ASN A 34 -4.84 -33.71 20.09
C ASN A 34 -4.36 -32.28 19.73
N ARG A 35 -4.02 -31.52 20.77
CA ARG A 35 -2.93 -30.53 20.69
C ARG A 35 -1.63 -31.28 20.45
N GLN A 36 -1.37 -31.68 19.20
CA GLN A 36 0.00 -31.80 18.75
C GLN A 36 0.48 -30.36 18.59
N GLY A 37 1.44 -29.98 19.43
CA GLY A 37 2.20 -28.76 19.23
C GLY A 37 2.88 -28.87 17.87
N GLU A 38 2.25 -28.29 16.86
CA GLU A 38 3.00 -27.71 15.76
C GLU A 38 3.88 -26.65 16.42
N GLN A 39 5.10 -27.07 16.75
CA GLN A 39 6.22 -26.16 16.85
C GLN A 39 6.20 -25.42 15.52
N MET A 40 5.61 -24.22 15.52
CA MET A 40 5.76 -23.29 14.42
C MET A 40 7.26 -23.23 14.18
N ALA A 41 7.69 -23.72 13.03
CA ALA A 41 9.01 -23.47 12.53
C ALA A 41 9.16 -21.96 12.47
N THR A 42 9.70 -21.39 13.54
CA THR A 42 10.18 -20.02 13.62
C THR A 42 11.40 -19.97 12.71
N SER A 43 11.23 -20.11 11.40
CA SER A 43 12.34 -20.08 10.46
C SER A 43 12.93 -18.66 10.49
N ASP A 44 13.92 -18.49 11.35
CA ASP A 44 15.32 -18.30 10.98
C ASP A 44 15.61 -17.10 10.07
N TYR A 45 15.13 -15.93 10.46
CA TYR A 45 15.94 -14.75 10.18
C TYR A 45 17.12 -14.77 11.16
N THR A 46 18.32 -14.96 10.62
CA THR A 46 19.55 -14.93 11.41
C THR A 46 19.76 -13.53 11.99
N GLU A 47 20.46 -13.42 13.11
CA GLU A 47 20.88 -12.13 13.68
C GLU A 47 21.57 -11.23 12.62
N GLU A 48 22.31 -11.85 11.68
CA GLU A 48 22.93 -11.15 10.55
C GLU A 48 21.91 -10.47 9.61
N PHE A 49 20.73 -11.05 9.44
CA PHE A 49 19.65 -10.44 8.65
C PHE A 49 19.08 -9.21 9.35
N TYR A 50 18.86 -9.28 10.66
CA TYR A 50 18.42 -8.13 11.46
C TYR A 50 19.47 -7.01 11.49
N ALA A 51 20.75 -7.36 11.57
CA ALA A 51 21.83 -6.39 11.45
C ALA A 51 21.79 -5.63 10.10
N LYS A 52 21.54 -6.34 8.98
CA LYS A 52 21.41 -5.71 7.64
C LYS A 52 20.19 -4.78 7.51
N LEU A 53 19.20 -4.94 8.39
CA LEU A 53 17.98 -4.13 8.46
C LEU A 53 18.14 -2.89 9.33
N HIS A 54 19.02 -2.90 10.33
CA HIS A 54 19.34 -1.70 11.11
C HIS A 54 19.86 -0.55 10.22
N ASP A 55 20.54 -0.89 9.13
CA ASP A 55 21.01 0.08 8.13
C ASP A 55 19.97 0.40 7.05
N PHE A 56 18.71 -0.03 7.21
CA PHE A 56 17.65 0.31 6.28
C PHE A 56 17.26 1.78 6.44
N LYS A 57 17.88 2.64 5.62
CA LYS A 57 17.46 4.03 5.44
C LYS A 57 16.71 4.16 4.14
N PHE A 58 15.53 4.74 4.14
CA PHE A 58 14.78 5.01 2.91
C PHE A 58 14.27 6.45 2.93
N ASP A 59 14.18 7.04 1.74
CA ASP A 59 13.76 8.43 1.62
C ASP A 59 12.31 8.58 2.06
N ALA A 60 12.01 9.71 2.71
CA ALA A 60 10.65 10.02 3.09
C ALA A 60 9.79 10.28 1.86
N PHE A 61 8.56 9.79 1.87
CA PHE A 61 7.63 10.05 0.77
C PHE A 61 7.36 11.56 0.62
N ASN A 62 7.49 12.08 -0.60
CA ASN A 62 7.15 13.45 -0.95
C ASN A 62 6.23 13.49 -2.19
N GLU A 63 4.99 13.94 -1.99
CA GLU A 63 3.93 14.00 -2.99
C GLU A 63 4.19 14.99 -4.14
N GLU A 64 5.06 15.98 -3.93
CA GLU A 64 5.43 16.97 -4.94
C GLU A 64 6.49 16.43 -5.91
N ILE A 65 7.33 15.50 -5.44
CA ILE A 65 8.47 14.97 -6.18
C ILE A 65 8.10 13.69 -6.93
N GLU A 66 7.41 12.75 -6.27
CA GLU A 66 7.12 11.43 -6.86
C GLU A 66 5.69 10.94 -6.61
N ASP A 67 5.17 10.16 -7.57
CA ASP A 67 3.87 9.50 -7.45
C ASP A 67 3.96 8.30 -6.48
N TRP A 68 2.88 8.05 -5.73
CA TRP A 68 2.81 6.95 -4.76
C TRP A 68 3.19 5.58 -5.36
N ASP A 69 2.68 5.26 -6.56
CA ASP A 69 2.97 4.00 -7.24
C ASP A 69 4.48 3.86 -7.56
N ASN A 70 5.16 4.96 -7.88
CA ASN A 70 6.61 4.96 -8.12
C ASN A 70 7.38 4.81 -6.80
N TYR A 71 6.96 5.53 -5.74
CA TYR A 71 7.55 5.43 -4.41
C TYR A 71 7.54 3.99 -3.89
N ILE A 72 6.36 3.35 -3.91
CA ILE A 72 6.21 1.95 -3.48
C ILE A 72 7.03 1.01 -4.36
N GLY A 73 7.08 1.23 -5.68
CA GLY A 73 7.96 0.46 -6.56
C GLY A 73 9.43 0.53 -6.17
N ARG A 74 9.96 1.72 -5.83
CA ARG A 74 11.35 1.87 -5.34
C ARG A 74 11.54 1.20 -3.98
N PHE A 75 10.56 1.32 -3.10
CA PHE A 75 10.59 0.73 -1.77
C PHE A 75 10.65 -0.81 -1.83
N GLU A 76 9.76 -1.43 -2.59
CA GLU A 76 9.74 -2.89 -2.79
C GLU A 76 11.00 -3.40 -3.47
N LEU A 77 11.54 -2.66 -4.44
CA LEU A 77 12.82 -3.02 -5.07
C LEU A 77 13.96 -3.03 -4.05
N LYS A 78 14.02 -2.03 -3.17
CA LYS A 78 15.04 -1.96 -2.11
C LYS A 78 14.89 -3.09 -1.10
N LEU A 79 13.66 -3.43 -0.72
CA LEU A 79 13.38 -4.58 0.14
C LEU A 79 13.86 -5.88 -0.50
N LYS A 80 13.59 -6.10 -1.79
CA LYS A 80 14.08 -7.29 -2.53
C LYS A 80 15.61 -7.37 -2.51
N VAL A 81 16.31 -6.26 -2.74
CA VAL A 81 17.79 -6.20 -2.67
C VAL A 81 18.30 -6.56 -1.27
N LYS A 82 17.54 -6.25 -0.22
CA LYS A 82 17.85 -6.59 1.17
C LYS A 82 17.41 -8.00 1.58
N GLY A 83 16.86 -8.80 0.66
CA GLY A 83 16.37 -10.15 0.95
C GLY A 83 14.96 -10.22 1.53
N LEU A 84 14.20 -9.12 1.52
CA LEU A 84 12.79 -9.06 1.94
C LEU A 84 11.82 -9.28 0.77
N GLY A 85 12.13 -10.24 -0.11
CA GLY A 85 11.23 -10.65 -1.18
C GLY A 85 10.02 -11.43 -0.66
N ASP A 86 10.15 -12.09 0.49
CA ASP A 86 9.21 -13.10 0.97
C ASP A 86 7.82 -12.56 1.34
N ILE A 87 6.82 -13.43 1.20
CA ILE A 87 5.40 -13.16 1.50
C ILE A 87 5.03 -13.72 2.88
N SER A 88 6.02 -14.08 3.70
CA SER A 88 5.76 -14.62 5.04
C SER A 88 5.04 -13.57 5.91
N PRO A 89 4.16 -13.99 6.84
CA PRO A 89 3.47 -13.05 7.73
C PRO A 89 4.43 -12.13 8.49
N ARG A 90 5.57 -12.67 8.93
CA ARG A 90 6.63 -11.91 9.62
C ARG A 90 7.32 -10.90 8.69
N ALA A 91 7.63 -11.30 7.44
CA ALA A 91 8.17 -10.38 6.46
C ALA A 91 7.17 -9.25 6.17
N ASN A 92 5.88 -9.55 6.07
CA ASN A 92 4.85 -8.53 5.84
C ASN A 92 4.72 -7.54 7.01
N ALA A 93 4.80 -8.00 8.26
CA ALA A 93 4.83 -7.11 9.43
C ALA A 93 6.07 -6.20 9.39
N LEU A 94 7.24 -6.76 9.09
CA LEU A 94 8.48 -5.98 8.99
C LEU A 94 8.45 -4.98 7.82
N LYS A 95 7.93 -5.36 6.66
CA LYS A 95 7.73 -4.46 5.51
C LYS A 95 6.82 -3.29 5.86
N ARG A 96 5.75 -3.56 6.61
CA ARG A 96 4.85 -2.53 7.14
C ARG A 96 5.61 -1.59 8.06
N ASP A 97 6.34 -2.10 9.05
CA ASP A 97 7.06 -1.27 10.03
C ASP A 97 8.09 -0.38 9.34
N LEU A 98 8.84 -0.95 8.38
CA LEU A 98 9.79 -0.20 7.57
C LEU A 98 9.11 0.89 6.74
N LEU A 99 7.98 0.58 6.10
CA LEU A 99 7.23 1.56 5.32
C LEU A 99 6.69 2.68 6.21
N VAL A 100 6.10 2.33 7.34
CA VAL A 100 5.55 3.30 8.30
C VAL A 100 6.66 4.18 8.85
N SER A 101 7.84 3.63 9.13
CA SER A 101 9.01 4.39 9.59
C SER A 101 9.56 5.37 8.55
N SER A 102 9.36 5.12 7.26
CA SER A 102 9.74 6.03 6.18
C SER A 102 8.69 7.09 5.84
N LEU A 103 7.54 7.08 6.52
CA LEU A 103 6.52 8.14 6.34
C LEU A 103 6.85 9.36 7.20
N THR A 104 6.47 10.54 6.70
CA THR A 104 6.52 11.77 7.50
C THR A 104 5.44 11.75 8.58
N ALA A 105 5.59 12.57 9.63
CA ALA A 105 4.59 12.68 10.70
C ALA A 105 3.18 12.99 10.17
N ARG A 106 3.08 13.83 9.13
CA ARG A 106 1.80 14.15 8.47
C ARG A 106 1.16 12.92 7.83
N HIS A 107 1.94 12.14 7.07
CA HIS A 107 1.46 10.92 6.42
C HIS A 107 1.06 9.86 7.46
N PHE A 108 1.84 9.73 8.53
CA PHE A 108 1.54 8.82 9.62
C PHE A 108 0.23 9.17 10.33
N GLN A 109 0.00 10.45 10.62
CA GLN A 109 -1.26 10.90 11.23
C GLN A 109 -2.46 10.62 10.34
N LEU A 110 -2.36 10.93 9.05
CA LEU A 110 -3.42 10.63 8.07
C LEU A 110 -3.74 9.13 8.00
N LEU A 111 -2.70 8.29 8.01
CA LEU A 111 -2.87 6.85 8.03
C LEU A 111 -3.63 6.41 9.29
N ARG A 112 -3.26 6.91 10.49
CA ARG A 112 -3.96 6.62 11.75
C ARG A 112 -5.43 7.01 11.74
N GLU A 113 -5.73 8.20 11.23
CA GLU A 113 -7.11 8.71 11.13
C GLU A 113 -7.95 7.84 10.18
N GLN A 114 -7.36 7.34 9.10
CA GLN A 114 -8.06 6.51 8.12
C GLN A 114 -8.32 5.08 8.63
N VAL A 115 -7.42 4.53 9.45
CA VAL A 115 -7.48 3.12 9.88
C VAL A 115 -8.06 2.93 11.29
N GLY A 116 -8.43 4.01 11.98
CA GLY A 116 -9.03 3.92 13.31
C GLY A 116 -8.04 3.73 14.46
N GLY A 117 -6.76 4.06 14.23
CA GLY A 117 -5.75 4.21 15.28
C GLY A 117 -4.87 3.00 15.58
N ASP A 118 -5.29 1.78 15.24
CA ASP A 118 -4.49 0.56 15.42
C ASP A 118 -3.71 0.20 14.15
N LEU A 119 -2.44 0.60 14.10
CA LEU A 119 -1.54 0.28 12.99
C LEU A 119 -0.96 -1.14 13.07
N GLU A 120 -0.89 -1.71 14.28
CA GLU A 120 -0.25 -3.01 14.50
C GLU A 120 -1.10 -4.16 13.95
N ALA A 121 -2.42 -3.93 13.84
CA ALA A 121 -3.34 -4.87 13.20
C ALA A 121 -3.29 -4.84 11.66
N LEU A 122 -2.66 -3.82 11.06
CA LEU A 122 -2.65 -3.67 9.60
C LEU A 122 -1.60 -4.54 8.94
N THR A 123 -1.93 -5.00 7.73
CA THR A 123 -0.93 -5.60 6.83
C THR A 123 -0.20 -4.52 6.04
N PHE A 124 0.96 -4.87 5.48
CA PHE A 124 1.66 -4.02 4.52
C PHE A 124 0.76 -3.56 3.37
N GLN A 125 -0.09 -4.46 2.87
CA GLN A 125 -1.02 -4.17 1.77
C GLN A 125 -2.10 -3.15 2.18
N ASP A 126 -2.62 -3.24 3.40
CA ASP A 126 -3.62 -2.29 3.91
C ASP A 126 -3.05 -0.87 4.00
N VAL A 127 -1.81 -0.75 4.47
CA VAL A 127 -1.09 0.55 4.51
C VAL A 127 -0.89 1.09 3.09
N CYS A 128 -0.43 0.25 2.16
CA CYS A 128 -0.26 0.62 0.76
C CYS A 128 -1.58 1.08 0.13
N GLN A 129 -2.69 0.40 0.40
CA GLN A 129 -4.01 0.74 -0.11
C GLN A 129 -4.56 2.03 0.51
N ALA A 130 -4.41 2.21 1.82
CA ALA A 130 -4.83 3.42 2.51
C ALA A 130 -4.12 4.65 1.93
N MET A 131 -2.80 4.59 1.79
CA MET A 131 -2.00 5.66 1.20
C MET A 131 -2.32 5.87 -0.29
N ALA A 132 -2.48 4.78 -1.06
CA ALA A 132 -2.86 4.87 -2.47
C ALA A 132 -4.21 5.56 -2.66
N SER A 133 -5.18 5.36 -1.76
CA SER A 133 -6.50 6.00 -1.87
C SER A 133 -6.43 7.53 -1.88
N ARG A 134 -5.38 8.11 -1.30
CA ARG A 134 -5.15 9.56 -1.21
C ARG A 134 -4.17 10.07 -2.26
N TYR A 135 -3.03 9.39 -2.40
CA TYR A 135 -1.89 9.89 -3.16
C TYR A 135 -1.76 9.29 -4.56
N ARG A 136 -2.53 8.24 -4.87
CA ARG A 136 -2.54 7.69 -6.22
C ARG A 136 -3.26 8.66 -7.14
N LYS A 137 -2.48 9.38 -7.95
CA LYS A 137 -3.03 10.22 -9.02
C LYS A 137 -3.80 9.32 -9.97
N LYS A 138 -5.11 9.55 -10.09
CA LYS A 138 -5.96 8.87 -11.08
C LYS A 138 -5.53 9.36 -12.47
N ARG A 139 -4.56 8.67 -13.07
CA ARG A 139 -4.08 9.03 -14.40
C ARG A 139 -5.19 8.80 -15.42
N ASN A 140 -5.61 9.87 -16.08
CA ASN A 140 -6.60 9.78 -17.14
C ASN A 140 -5.96 9.10 -18.36
N PRO A 141 -6.46 7.95 -18.83
CA PRO A 141 -5.88 7.24 -19.97
C PRO A 141 -5.83 8.08 -21.26
N PHE A 142 -6.76 9.03 -21.43
CA PHE A 142 -6.76 9.95 -22.57
C PHE A 142 -5.59 10.95 -22.53
N VAL A 143 -5.17 11.37 -21.34
CA VAL A 143 -4.00 12.25 -21.17
C VAL A 143 -2.72 11.52 -21.56
N LYS A 144 -2.54 10.28 -21.07
CA LYS A 144 -1.39 9.44 -21.48
C LYS A 144 -1.36 9.18 -22.97
N ARG A 145 -2.51 8.88 -23.57
CA ARG A 145 -2.60 8.62 -25.01
C ARG A 145 -2.23 9.87 -25.82
N ARG A 146 -2.65 11.06 -25.38
CA ARG A 146 -2.27 12.34 -26.00
C ARG A 146 -0.77 12.62 -25.89
N GLU A 147 -0.15 12.38 -24.74
CA GLU A 147 1.29 12.53 -24.54
C GLU A 147 2.08 11.58 -25.43
N PHE A 148 1.66 10.31 -25.50
CA PHE A 148 2.26 9.32 -26.39
C PHE A 148 2.23 9.76 -27.86
N TYR A 149 1.08 10.25 -28.36
CA TYR A 149 0.99 10.74 -29.74
C TYR A 149 1.84 11.97 -30.01
N LYS A 150 2.09 12.85 -29.02
CA LYS A 150 3.05 13.95 -29.17
C LYS A 150 4.47 13.44 -29.37
N CYS A 151 4.87 12.39 -28.64
CA CYS A 151 6.19 11.78 -28.81
C CYS A 151 6.36 11.08 -30.16
N VAL A 152 5.35 10.31 -30.60
CA VAL A 152 5.43 9.56 -31.87
C VAL A 152 5.30 10.48 -33.09
N GLY A 153 4.39 11.46 -33.07
CA GLY A 153 4.21 12.42 -34.16
C GLY A 153 5.33 13.46 -34.29
N GLY A 154 6.17 13.63 -33.25
CA GLY A 154 7.37 14.47 -33.29
C GLY A 154 8.56 13.83 -33.98
N GLN A 155 8.66 12.49 -33.98
CA GLN A 155 9.77 11.77 -34.61
C GLN A 155 9.67 11.71 -36.14
N THR A 156 8.47 11.84 -36.70
CA THR A 156 8.26 11.80 -38.16
C THR A 156 8.91 12.98 -38.89
N LYS A 157 9.22 14.08 -38.19
CA LYS A 157 9.85 15.26 -38.80
C LYS A 157 11.37 15.20 -38.89
N MET A 158 12.04 14.23 -38.27
CA MET A 158 13.50 14.10 -38.33
C MET A 158 14.02 13.28 -39.52
N PHE A 159 13.16 12.56 -40.24
CA PHE A 159 13.59 11.71 -41.36
C PHE A 159 13.49 12.36 -42.75
N ASP A 160 12.90 13.55 -42.88
CA ASP A 160 12.64 14.18 -44.19
C ASP A 160 13.59 15.33 -44.58
N LEU A 161 14.63 15.64 -43.81
CA LEU A 161 15.57 16.73 -44.12
C LEU A 161 16.89 16.30 -44.80
N SER A 162 17.06 15.04 -45.16
CA SER A 162 18.33 14.55 -45.76
C SER A 162 18.28 14.27 -47.27
N ARG A 163 17.21 14.64 -48.00
CA ARG A 163 17.02 14.20 -49.41
C ARG A 163 17.01 15.29 -50.49
N GLY A 164 17.42 16.52 -50.18
CA GLY A 164 17.33 17.65 -51.13
C GLY A 164 18.53 18.57 -51.13
N ALA A 165 19.74 18.06 -51.38
CA ALA A 165 20.91 18.90 -51.65
C ALA A 165 21.90 18.17 -52.57
N ASN A 166 21.49 17.87 -53.81
CA ASN A 166 22.44 17.50 -54.86
C ASN A 166 21.80 17.54 -56.26
N GLN A 167 21.39 18.72 -56.73
CA GLN A 167 21.16 19.00 -58.15
C GLN A 167 21.50 20.46 -58.39
N ASP A 168 22.78 20.74 -58.65
CA ASP A 168 23.25 21.90 -59.44
C ASP A 168 24.78 21.84 -59.52
N ALA A 169 25.29 20.99 -60.42
CA ALA A 169 26.63 21.10 -60.99
C ALA A 169 26.72 20.25 -62.26
N GLY A 170 26.84 20.90 -63.42
CA GLY A 170 27.32 20.30 -64.67
C GLY A 170 26.34 20.38 -65.82
#